data_AF-A0A9D9PUX0-F1
#
_entry.id   AF-A0A9D9PUX0-F1
#
_cell.length_a   1.000
_cell.length_b   1.000
_cell.length_c   1.000
_cell.angle_alpha   90.00
_cell.angle_beta   90.00
_cell.angle_gamma   90.00
#
_symmetry.space_group_name_H-M   'P 1'
#
loop_
_entity.id
_entity.type
_entity.pdbx_description
1 polymer ?
#
loop_
_entity_poly.entity_id
_entity_poly.type
_entity_poly.pdbx_seq_one_letter_code
_entity_poly.pdbx_strand_id
1 'polypeptide(L)'
;MGILEDLFGGGQRQQDYADFVNRYEQGHPAEGYSDAEVVDRYREVAHAVPPNDYAQAAQAALARLSPEERAEFVRLLQDRVRARGAALPRPVEPDPGRLGQVLTDLHKTPGRLRDLLGGGSAPPQAATSSPLGGLFASPLAKAALAGITAMIVKRVMQGPNR
;
A
#
# COMPACT_ATOMS: atom_id res chain seq x y z
N MET A 1 3.83 -1.72 -26.00
CA MET A 1 3.54 -3.01 -25.34
C MET A 1 3.97 -2.88 -23.90
N GLY A 2 3.00 -2.94 -22.97
CA GLY A 2 3.21 -2.55 -21.59
C GLY A 2 4.04 -3.58 -20.83
N ILE A 3 5.06 -3.12 -20.12
CA ILE A 3 5.73 -3.86 -19.04
C ILE A 3 4.76 -4.47 -18.02
N LEU A 4 3.56 -3.90 -17.92
CA LEU A 4 2.44 -4.43 -17.15
C LEU A 4 1.86 -5.70 -17.81
N GLU A 5 1.65 -5.74 -19.12
CA GLU A 5 1.14 -6.94 -19.80
C GLU A 5 2.09 -8.13 -19.74
N ASP A 6 3.42 -7.91 -19.73
CA ASP A 6 4.40 -9.00 -19.57
C ASP A 6 4.45 -9.49 -18.10
N LEU A 7 4.22 -8.59 -17.15
CA LEU A 7 4.06 -8.91 -15.73
C LEU A 7 2.74 -9.65 -15.44
N PHE A 8 1.65 -9.33 -16.13
CA PHE A 8 0.35 -9.99 -15.94
C PHE A 8 0.06 -11.11 -16.98
N GLY A 9 0.93 -11.30 -17.97
CA GLY A 9 0.70 -12.09 -19.19
C GLY A 9 0.72 -13.62 -19.04
N GLY A 10 0.99 -14.13 -17.83
CA GLY A 10 0.71 -15.52 -17.50
C GLY A 10 -0.69 -15.61 -16.89
N GLY A 11 -1.62 -16.31 -17.54
CA GLY A 11 -3.03 -16.41 -17.08
C GLY A 11 -3.20 -16.82 -15.61
N GLN A 12 -2.21 -17.47 -15.03
CA GLN A 12 -2.17 -17.81 -13.60
C GLN A 12 -1.88 -16.62 -12.68
N ARG A 13 -1.01 -15.67 -13.09
CA ARG A 13 -0.79 -14.42 -12.34
C ARG A 13 -2.04 -13.56 -12.36
N GLN A 14 -2.70 -13.44 -13.52
CA GLN A 14 -3.94 -12.69 -13.63
C GLN A 14 -5.07 -13.25 -12.75
N GLN A 15 -5.17 -14.59 -12.62
CA GLN A 15 -6.10 -15.25 -11.70
C GLN A 15 -5.77 -14.99 -10.23
N ASP A 16 -4.48 -15.03 -9.86
CA ASP A 16 -4.04 -14.75 -8.48
C ASP A 16 -4.38 -13.31 -8.06
N TYR A 17 -4.10 -12.35 -8.95
CA TYR A 17 -4.49 -10.95 -8.72
C TYR A 17 -6.01 -10.74 -8.73
N ALA A 18 -6.76 -11.48 -9.55
CA ALA A 18 -8.23 -11.46 -9.53
C ALA A 18 -8.78 -11.99 -8.20
N ASP A 19 -8.20 -13.07 -7.69
CA ASP A 19 -8.53 -13.66 -6.39
C ASP A 19 -8.18 -12.69 -5.25
N PHE A 20 -7.03 -12.03 -5.33
CA PHE A 20 -6.65 -10.97 -4.40
C PHE A 20 -7.69 -9.83 -4.38
N VAL A 21 -8.11 -9.32 -5.53
CA VAL A 21 -9.17 -8.30 -5.58
C VAL A 21 -10.50 -8.84 -5.05
N ASN A 22 -10.87 -10.08 -5.41
CA ASN A 22 -12.11 -10.69 -4.96
C ASN A 22 -12.19 -10.82 -3.44
N ARG A 23 -11.11 -11.26 -2.78
CA ARG A 23 -11.03 -11.32 -1.32
C ARG A 23 -11.18 -9.94 -0.68
N TYR A 24 -10.61 -8.91 -1.33
CA TYR A 24 -10.65 -7.52 -0.86
C TYR A 24 -12.05 -6.96 -0.99
N GLU A 25 -12.79 -7.40 -2.02
CA GLU A 25 -14.17 -6.98 -2.24
C GLU A 25 -15.17 -7.70 -1.35
N GLN A 26 -14.94 -8.98 -1.06
CA GLN A 26 -15.82 -9.85 -0.26
C GLN A 26 -15.63 -9.68 1.25
N GLY A 27 -14.45 -9.25 1.71
CA GLY A 27 -14.10 -9.19 3.13
C GLY A 27 -13.48 -7.87 3.58
N HIS A 28 -12.99 -7.86 4.82
CA HIS A 28 -12.24 -6.72 5.34
C HIS A 28 -10.90 -6.59 4.61
N PRO A 29 -10.46 -5.37 4.26
CA PRO A 29 -9.27 -5.13 3.43
C PRO A 29 -7.96 -5.64 4.05
N ALA A 30 -7.93 -5.92 5.35
CA ALA A 30 -6.79 -6.50 6.07
C ALA A 30 -6.85 -8.04 6.21
N GLU A 31 -8.00 -8.65 5.95
CA GLU A 31 -8.26 -10.07 6.19
C GLU A 31 -8.10 -10.89 4.91
N GLY A 32 -7.67 -12.15 5.05
CA GLY A 32 -7.50 -13.07 3.92
C GLY A 32 -6.16 -12.97 3.16
N TYR A 33 -5.22 -12.15 3.65
CA TYR A 33 -3.85 -12.01 3.10
C TYR A 33 -2.79 -12.24 4.16
N SER A 34 -1.64 -12.75 3.74
CA SER A 34 -0.43 -12.72 4.57
C SER A 34 0.26 -11.37 4.45
N ASP A 35 0.92 -10.90 5.50
CA ASP A 35 1.63 -9.61 5.46
C ASP A 35 2.70 -9.60 4.37
N ALA A 36 3.45 -10.70 4.25
CA ALA A 36 4.44 -10.91 3.20
C ALA A 36 3.83 -10.84 1.79
N GLU A 37 2.64 -11.41 1.60
CA GLU A 37 1.93 -11.40 0.31
C GLU A 37 1.52 -9.98 -0.10
N VAL A 38 0.92 -9.22 0.84
CA VAL A 38 0.56 -7.82 0.58
C VAL A 38 1.80 -6.98 0.25
N VAL A 39 2.92 -7.18 0.98
CA VAL A 39 4.17 -6.47 0.72
C VAL A 39 4.70 -6.78 -0.68
N ASP A 40 4.74 -8.06 -1.04
CA ASP A 40 5.31 -8.53 -2.29
C ASP A 40 4.50 -8.00 -3.48
N ARG A 41 3.18 -8.21 -3.45
CA ARG A 41 2.24 -7.74 -4.48
C ARG A 41 2.24 -6.23 -4.59
N TYR A 42 2.22 -5.51 -3.47
CA TYR A 42 2.32 -4.06 -3.45
C TYR A 42 3.62 -3.59 -4.11
N ARG A 43 4.77 -4.21 -3.81
CA ARG A 43 6.06 -3.83 -4.40
C ARG A 43 6.06 -4.06 -5.91
N GLU A 44 5.54 -5.19 -6.38
CA GLU A 44 5.42 -5.47 -7.81
C GLU A 44 4.57 -4.41 -8.52
N VAL A 45 3.35 -4.15 -8.04
CA VAL A 45 2.42 -3.26 -8.74
C VAL A 45 2.77 -1.78 -8.57
N ALA A 46 3.24 -1.37 -7.38
CA ALA A 46 3.53 0.03 -7.10
C ALA A 46 4.72 0.54 -7.93
N HIS A 47 5.71 -0.31 -8.22
CA HIS A 47 6.80 0.06 -9.11
C HIS A 47 6.42 0.05 -10.60
N ALA A 48 5.37 -0.69 -10.96
CA ALA A 48 4.95 -0.84 -12.35
C ALA A 48 3.96 0.25 -12.82
N VAL A 49 3.30 0.96 -11.89
CA VAL A 49 2.34 2.03 -12.22
C VAL A 49 2.94 3.43 -12.09
N PRO A 50 2.48 4.40 -12.91
CA PRO A 50 2.86 5.79 -12.73
C PRO A 50 2.31 6.35 -11.40
N PRO A 51 2.98 7.36 -10.82
CA PRO A 51 2.60 7.92 -9.52
C PRO A 51 1.18 8.52 -9.50
N ASN A 52 0.65 8.93 -10.65
CA ASN A 52 -0.72 9.44 -10.74
C ASN A 52 -1.78 8.34 -10.55
N ASP A 53 -1.54 7.14 -11.12
CA ASP A 53 -2.40 5.97 -10.91
C ASP A 53 -2.28 5.44 -9.49
N TYR A 54 -1.05 5.43 -8.95
CA TYR A 54 -0.82 5.12 -7.54
C TYR A 54 -1.65 6.04 -6.62
N ALA A 55 -1.64 7.36 -6.87
CA ALA A 55 -2.40 8.32 -6.08
C ALA A 55 -3.90 8.05 -6.10
N GLN A 56 -4.45 7.75 -7.28
CA GLN A 56 -5.87 7.44 -7.42
C GLN A 56 -6.23 6.10 -6.76
N ALA A 57 -5.39 5.08 -6.89
CA ALA A 57 -5.57 3.81 -6.23
C ALA A 57 -5.52 3.94 -4.70
N ALA A 58 -4.56 4.72 -4.18
CA ALA A 58 -4.46 5.02 -2.76
C ALA A 58 -5.67 5.78 -2.24
N GLN A 59 -6.11 6.82 -2.95
CA GLN A 59 -7.33 7.53 -2.60
C GLN A 59 -8.55 6.59 -2.57
N ALA A 60 -8.72 5.74 -3.58
CA ALA A 60 -9.86 4.84 -3.66
C ALA A 60 -9.83 3.74 -2.58
N ALA A 61 -8.65 3.20 -2.29
CA ALA A 61 -8.43 2.26 -1.20
C ALA A 61 -8.79 2.86 0.17
N LEU A 62 -8.32 4.08 0.43
CA LEU A 62 -8.58 4.81 1.66
C LEU A 62 -10.04 5.29 1.75
N ALA A 63 -10.68 5.57 0.61
CA ALA A 63 -12.10 5.92 0.56
C ALA A 63 -13.00 4.75 0.98
N ARG A 64 -12.52 3.51 0.80
CA ARG A 64 -13.23 2.30 1.26
C ARG A 64 -13.12 2.08 2.78
N LEU A 65 -12.07 2.61 3.42
CA LEU A 65 -11.96 2.60 4.88
C LEU A 65 -13.00 3.54 5.50
N SER A 66 -13.41 3.24 6.73
CA SER A 66 -14.27 4.12 7.52
C SER A 66 -13.53 5.42 7.88
N PRO A 67 -14.24 6.55 8.07
CA PRO A 67 -13.59 7.81 8.51
C PRO A 67 -12.81 7.63 9.82
N GLU A 68 -13.27 6.77 10.71
CA GLU A 68 -12.58 6.42 11.96
C GLU A 68 -11.27 5.66 11.71
N GLU A 69 -11.28 4.66 10.82
CA GLU A 69 -10.08 3.91 10.41
C GLU A 69 -9.04 4.82 9.74
N ARG A 70 -9.50 5.78 8.92
CA ARG A 70 -8.62 6.81 8.34
C ARG A 70 -8.01 7.70 9.42
N ALA A 71 -8.79 8.14 10.40
CA ALA A 71 -8.30 8.96 11.50
C ALA A 71 -7.26 8.24 12.36
N GLU A 72 -7.49 6.95 12.65
CA GLU A 72 -6.53 6.11 13.36
C GLU A 72 -5.26 5.90 12.54
N PHE A 73 -5.38 5.67 11.23
CA PHE A 73 -4.22 5.57 10.33
C PHE A 73 -3.41 6.87 10.29
N VAL A 74 -4.09 8.03 10.23
CA VAL A 74 -3.46 9.36 10.30
C VAL A 74 -2.72 9.55 11.61
N ARG A 75 -3.33 9.21 12.73
CA ARG A 75 -2.71 9.30 14.06
C ARG A 75 -1.45 8.46 14.13
N LEU A 76 -1.52 7.20 13.67
CA LEU A 76 -0.38 6.29 13.65
C LEU A 76 0.74 6.82 12.75
N LEU A 77 0.40 7.37 11.58
CA LEU A 77 1.37 7.96 10.66
C LEU A 77 2.03 9.21 11.25
N GLN A 78 1.24 10.11 11.84
CA GLN A 78 1.75 11.32 12.49
C GLN A 78 2.65 11.00 13.69
N ASP A 79 2.25 10.06 14.54
CA ASP A 79 3.05 9.60 15.68
C ASP A 79 4.41 9.07 15.24
N ARG A 80 4.41 8.26 14.18
CA ARG A 80 5.63 7.68 13.61
C ARG A 80 6.54 8.73 12.98
N VAL A 81 5.98 9.69 12.26
CA VAL A 81 6.73 10.82 11.68
C VAL A 81 7.37 11.66 12.80
N ARG A 82 6.63 11.93 13.88
CA ARG A 82 7.14 12.65 15.06
C ARG A 82 8.22 11.86 15.79
N ALA A 83 8.02 10.57 16.03
CA ALA A 83 8.99 9.69 16.67
C ALA A 83 10.30 9.60 15.86
N ARG A 84 10.22 9.74 14.54
CA ARG A 84 11.37 9.77 13.63
C ARG A 84 12.03 11.14 13.49
N GLY A 85 11.40 12.21 13.95
CA GLY A 85 11.81 13.58 13.59
C GLY A 85 11.75 13.83 12.08
N ALA A 86 10.97 13.05 11.34
CA ALA A 86 10.83 13.20 9.91
C ALA A 86 9.79 14.29 9.59
N ALA A 87 9.91 14.88 8.40
CA ALA A 87 8.92 15.82 7.90
C ALA A 87 8.07 15.15 6.81
N LEU A 88 6.75 15.19 6.99
CA LEU A 88 5.83 14.84 5.93
C LEU A 88 5.86 15.94 4.86
N PRO A 89 5.77 15.58 3.57
CA PRO A 89 5.75 16.55 2.48
C PRO A 89 4.52 17.45 2.53
N ARG A 90 3.43 16.99 3.15
CA ARG A 90 2.16 17.70 3.30
C ARG A 90 1.48 17.30 4.62
N PRO A 91 0.53 18.10 5.13
CA PRO A 91 -0.31 17.70 6.25
C PRO A 91 -1.05 16.39 5.94
N VAL A 92 -0.99 15.46 6.88
CA VAL A 92 -1.73 14.19 6.81
C VAL A 92 -3.07 14.40 7.50
N GLU A 93 -4.16 14.29 6.75
CA GLU A 93 -5.55 14.50 7.18
C GLU A 93 -6.33 13.19 7.01
N PRO A 94 -7.39 12.92 7.78
CA PRO A 94 -8.27 11.73 7.60
C PRO A 94 -9.12 11.77 6.31
N ASP A 95 -8.65 12.51 5.31
CA ASP A 95 -9.23 12.62 3.99
C ASP A 95 -8.53 11.64 3.03
N PRO A 96 -9.28 10.80 2.30
CA PRO A 96 -8.70 9.80 1.41
C PRO A 96 -7.87 10.42 0.27
N GLY A 97 -8.25 11.58 -0.24
CA GLY A 97 -7.52 12.28 -1.29
C GLY A 97 -6.18 12.82 -0.78
N ARG A 98 -6.20 13.50 0.38
CA ARG A 98 -4.98 14.02 1.02
C ARG A 98 -4.02 12.91 1.44
N LEU A 99 -4.52 11.86 2.07
CA LEU A 99 -3.71 10.69 2.45
C LEU A 99 -3.10 10.00 1.23
N GLY A 100 -3.89 9.79 0.18
CA GLY A 100 -3.40 9.22 -1.08
C GLY A 100 -2.26 10.05 -1.67
N GLN A 101 -2.39 11.38 -1.66
CA GLN A 101 -1.31 12.29 -2.11
C GLN A 101 -0.06 12.19 -1.26
N VAL A 102 -0.19 12.13 0.07
CA VAL A 102 0.97 11.98 0.96
C VAL A 102 1.67 10.65 0.71
N LEU A 103 0.92 9.55 0.64
CA LEU A 103 1.50 8.23 0.32
C LEU A 103 2.18 8.24 -1.04
N THR A 104 1.62 8.97 -2.01
CA THR A 104 2.22 9.12 -3.35
C THR A 104 3.54 9.90 -3.30
N ASP A 105 3.61 11.01 -2.57
CA ASP A 105 4.89 11.74 -2.41
C ASP A 105 5.94 10.90 -1.69
N LEU A 106 5.52 10.15 -0.67
CA LEU A 106 6.40 9.22 0.04
C LEU A 106 6.85 8.06 -0.86
N HIS A 107 6.02 7.62 -1.79
CA HIS A 107 6.35 6.60 -2.79
C HIS A 107 7.28 7.14 -3.88
N LYS A 108 7.06 8.37 -4.36
CA LYS A 108 7.94 9.06 -5.32
C LYS A 108 9.38 9.15 -4.84
N THR A 109 9.58 9.23 -3.52
CA THR A 109 10.89 9.22 -2.90
C THR A 109 11.23 7.80 -2.45
N PRO A 110 11.95 6.99 -3.27
CA PRO A 110 12.30 5.62 -2.90
C PRO A 110 13.04 5.62 -1.56
N GLY A 111 12.63 4.74 -0.66
CA GLY A 111 13.24 4.66 0.67
C GLY A 111 12.60 5.56 1.73
N ARG A 112 11.84 6.62 1.41
CA ARG A 112 11.18 7.45 2.45
C ARG A 112 10.01 6.75 3.12
N LEU A 113 9.11 6.15 2.32
CA LEU A 113 8.01 5.36 2.87
C LEU A 113 8.56 4.19 3.71
N ARG A 114 9.57 3.49 3.18
CA ARG A 114 10.30 2.40 3.86
C ARG A 114 10.99 2.87 5.13
N ASP A 115 11.65 4.02 5.09
CA ASP A 115 12.27 4.62 6.26
C ASP A 115 11.17 4.87 7.26
N LEU A 116 10.21 5.76 6.99
CA LEU A 116 9.08 6.07 7.89
C LEU A 116 8.39 4.82 8.45
N LEU A 117 8.09 3.82 7.62
CA LEU A 117 7.36 2.62 8.01
C LEU A 117 8.24 1.52 8.65
N GLY A 118 9.54 1.43 8.33
CA GLY A 118 10.37 0.23 8.59
C GLY A 118 11.53 0.40 9.56
N GLY A 119 11.61 1.51 10.30
CA GLY A 119 12.71 1.78 11.22
C GLY A 119 12.37 1.33 12.64
N GLY A 120 12.76 0.10 12.91
CA GLY A 120 13.37 -0.22 14.19
C GLY A 120 14.89 -0.14 14.01
N SER A 121 15.53 0.76 14.75
CA SER A 121 16.95 0.62 15.07
C SER A 121 17.12 -0.65 15.92
N ALA A 122 17.53 -1.75 15.31
CA ALA A 122 18.09 -2.90 16.00
C ALA A 122 19.51 -3.15 15.45
N PRO A 123 20.49 -3.50 16.31
CA PRO A 123 21.89 -3.67 15.91
C PRO A 123 22.06 -4.82 14.91
N PRO A 124 23.18 -4.86 14.16
CA PRO A 124 23.43 -5.89 13.17
C PRO A 124 23.90 -7.15 13.89
N GLN A 125 22.98 -7.95 14.42
CA GLN A 125 23.27 -9.32 14.85
C GLN A 125 21.98 -10.11 15.05
N ALA A 126 21.81 -11.13 14.20
CA ALA A 126 20.88 -12.25 14.31
C ALA A 126 19.37 -11.93 14.28
N ALA A 127 18.76 -11.99 13.09
CA ALA A 127 17.39 -12.47 12.91
C ALA A 127 17.12 -12.82 11.45
N THR A 128 17.01 -14.11 11.15
CA THR A 128 16.46 -14.70 9.93
C THR A 128 14.94 -14.52 9.82
N SER A 129 14.42 -13.37 10.24
CA SER A 129 13.01 -12.98 10.13
C SER A 129 12.93 -11.52 9.72
N SER A 130 12.39 -11.28 8.52
CA SER A 130 12.38 -10.02 7.80
C SER A 130 12.10 -8.78 8.68
N PRO A 131 13.06 -7.83 8.82
CA PRO A 131 12.93 -6.61 9.65
C PRO A 131 11.89 -5.59 9.11
N LEU A 132 11.12 -5.99 8.11
CA LEU A 132 9.99 -5.25 7.57
C LEU A 132 8.70 -5.54 8.35
N GLY A 133 8.58 -6.70 9.01
CA GLY A 133 7.31 -7.19 9.56
C GLY A 133 6.70 -6.39 10.71
N GLY A 134 7.50 -5.61 11.45
CA GLY A 134 7.03 -4.93 12.67
C GLY A 134 5.99 -3.82 12.46
N LEU A 135 5.84 -3.32 11.22
CA LEU A 135 4.83 -2.30 10.89
C LEU A 135 3.80 -2.74 9.85
N PHE A 136 4.12 -3.75 9.04
CA PHE A 136 3.08 -4.48 8.30
C PHE A 136 2.14 -5.25 9.26
N ALA A 137 2.52 -5.41 10.53
CA ALA A 137 1.66 -5.93 11.59
C ALA A 137 0.43 -5.07 11.92
N SER A 138 0.38 -3.79 11.51
CA SER A 138 -0.83 -2.99 11.72
C SER A 138 -1.90 -3.34 10.67
N PRO A 139 -3.08 -3.84 11.09
CA PRO A 139 -4.14 -4.25 10.16
C PRO A 139 -4.60 -3.08 9.27
N LEU A 140 -4.58 -1.83 9.77
CA LEU A 140 -4.90 -0.64 8.98
C LEU A 140 -3.87 -0.36 7.87
N ALA A 141 -2.57 -0.53 8.16
CA ALA A 141 -1.52 -0.33 7.15
C ALA A 141 -1.60 -1.41 6.07
N LYS A 142 -1.84 -2.66 6.49
CA LYS A 142 -2.10 -3.77 5.59
C LYS A 142 -3.32 -3.53 4.72
N ALA A 143 -4.43 -3.09 5.30
CA ALA A 143 -5.66 -2.75 4.60
C ALA A 143 -5.44 -1.66 3.53
N ALA A 144 -4.70 -0.61 3.88
CA ALA A 144 -4.39 0.47 2.96
C ALA A 144 -3.55 -0.02 1.78
N LEU A 145 -2.50 -0.82 2.03
CA LEU A 145 -1.61 -1.36 0.98
C LEU A 145 -2.29 -2.42 0.12
N ALA A 146 -3.05 -3.32 0.74
CA ALA A 146 -3.87 -4.30 0.04
C ALA A 146 -4.91 -3.59 -0.83
N GLY A 147 -5.53 -2.52 -0.31
CA GLY A 147 -6.46 -1.72 -1.10
C GLY A 147 -5.80 -1.00 -2.27
N ILE A 148 -4.63 -0.39 -2.07
CA ILE A 148 -3.88 0.25 -3.18
C ILE A 148 -3.60 -0.79 -4.26
N THR A 149 -3.09 -1.96 -3.86
CA THR A 149 -2.77 -3.06 -4.77
C THR A 149 -4.01 -3.54 -5.51
N ALA A 150 -5.11 -3.78 -4.80
CA ALA A 150 -6.38 -4.23 -5.38
C ALA A 150 -6.94 -3.20 -6.37
N MET A 151 -6.88 -1.90 -6.05
CA MET A 151 -7.37 -0.84 -6.95
C MET A 151 -6.51 -0.68 -8.20
N ILE A 152 -5.18 -0.82 -8.08
CA ILE A 152 -4.26 -0.82 -9.23
C ILE A 152 -4.59 -2.02 -10.14
N VAL A 153 -4.61 -3.22 -9.57
CA VAL A 153 -4.90 -4.46 -10.30
C VAL A 153 -6.27 -4.38 -10.96
N LYS A 154 -7.29 -3.97 -10.22
CA LYS A 154 -8.66 -3.83 -10.72
C LYS A 154 -8.72 -2.87 -11.91
N ARG A 155 -7.98 -1.75 -11.86
CA ARG A 155 -7.91 -0.81 -12.98
C ARG A 155 -7.20 -1.39 -14.21
N VAL A 156 -6.08 -2.09 -14.01
CA VAL A 156 -5.35 -2.77 -15.09
C VAL A 156 -6.22 -3.86 -15.73
N MET A 157 -6.89 -4.67 -14.92
CA MET A 157 -7.77 -5.75 -15.38
C MET A 157 -9.06 -5.25 -16.06
N GLN A 158 -9.62 -4.14 -15.58
CA GLN A 158 -10.83 -3.55 -16.18
C GLN A 158 -10.54 -2.85 -17.51
N GLY A 159 -9.28 -2.50 -17.79
CA GLY A 159 -8.85 -1.82 -19.00
C GLY A 159 -9.52 -0.44 -19.20
N PRO A 160 -8.97 0.41 -20.09
CA PRO A 160 -9.61 1.67 -20.46
C PRO A 160 -10.79 1.38 -21.39
N ASN A 161 -11.93 0.95 -20.85
CA ASN A 161 -13.16 0.84 -21.63
C ASN A 161 -14.27 1.71 -21.04
N ARG A 162 -14.16 3.02 -21.32
CA ARG A 162 -15.29 3.90 -21.67
C ARG A 162 -14.83 5.00 -22.59
#